data_AF-A0A7V2DGR1-F1
#
_entry.id   AF-A0A7V2DGR1-F1
#
_cell.length_a   1.000
_cell.length_b   1.000
_cell.length_c   1.000
_cell.angle_alpha   90.00
_cell.angle_beta   90.00
_cell.angle_gamma   90.00
#
_symmetry.space_group_name_H-M   'P 1'
#
loop_
_entity.id
_entity.type
_entity.pdbx_description
1 polymer ?
#
loop_
_entity_poly.entity_id
_entity_poly.type
_entity_poly.pdbx_seq_one_letter_code
_entity_poly.pdbx_strand_id
1 'polypeptide(L)'
;MSRIKKNRERDTERYNRRVATVQMENLLCDLFCGMRTVTGKRFLFYIGPLVIYACIIFLLSSLSKQPEKLSFIFNYDKLLHTVEYFILGYLLMRVVTTSPHTTVSRRSKVITVVIGLTYAISDEWHQSFVPGRHSSIVDVWFDVLGVAVAAWTFEMIRYRLPVVSRIETRIADI
;
A
#
# COMPACT_ATOMS: atom_id res chain seq x y z
N MET A 1 28.01 40.95 -4.18
CA MET A 1 27.96 39.50 -4.47
C MET A 1 26.83 38.73 -3.75
N SER A 2 26.27 39.23 -2.64
CA SER A 2 25.24 38.51 -1.85
C SER A 2 23.82 38.51 -2.46
N ARG A 3 23.43 39.59 -3.15
CA ARG A 3 22.06 39.75 -3.70
C ARG A 3 21.75 38.80 -4.86
N ILE A 4 22.76 38.49 -5.68
CA ILE A 4 22.62 37.59 -6.83
C ILE A 4 22.46 36.13 -6.38
N LYS A 5 23.22 35.69 -5.36
CA LYS A 5 23.05 34.35 -4.76
C LYS A 5 21.65 34.17 -4.17
N LYS A 6 21.19 35.16 -3.39
CA LYS A 6 19.86 35.14 -2.77
C LYS A 6 18.72 35.15 -3.80
N ASN A 7 18.91 35.79 -4.96
CA ASN A 7 17.93 35.70 -6.06
C ASN A 7 17.92 34.30 -6.67
N ARG A 8 19.10 33.74 -6.96
CA ARG A 8 19.24 32.42 -7.58
C ARG A 8 18.67 31.29 -6.69
N GLU A 9 18.86 31.37 -5.38
CA GLU A 9 18.26 30.43 -4.41
C GLU A 9 16.74 30.52 -4.42
N ARG A 10 16.17 31.74 -4.39
CA ARG A 10 14.72 31.95 -4.46
C ARG A 10 14.12 31.45 -5.78
N ASP A 11 14.81 31.66 -6.89
CA ASP A 11 14.38 31.18 -8.20
C ASP A 11 14.42 29.64 -8.27
N THR A 12 15.45 29.02 -7.69
CA THR A 12 15.56 27.55 -7.59
C THR A 12 14.45 26.96 -6.72
N GLU A 13 14.17 27.59 -5.58
CA GLU A 13 13.10 27.16 -4.68
C GLU A 13 11.72 27.32 -5.33
N ARG A 14 11.50 28.41 -6.07
CA ARG A 14 10.27 28.66 -6.83
C ARG A 14 10.11 27.68 -8.00
N TYR A 15 11.19 27.35 -8.70
CA TYR A 15 11.22 26.31 -9.73
C TYR A 15 10.87 24.94 -9.14
N ASN A 16 11.54 24.54 -8.05
CA ASN A 16 11.28 23.27 -7.38
C ASN A 16 9.84 23.16 -6.86
N ARG A 17 9.26 24.24 -6.32
CA ARG A 17 7.84 24.27 -5.94
C ARG A 17 6.93 24.10 -7.15
N ARG A 18 7.21 24.77 -8.28
CA ARG A 18 6.41 24.64 -9.51
C ARG A 18 6.46 23.22 -10.08
N VAL A 19 7.64 22.61 -10.11
CA VAL A 19 7.82 21.22 -10.54
C VAL A 19 7.05 20.27 -9.62
N ALA A 20 7.11 20.49 -8.29
CA ALA A 20 6.35 19.68 -7.33
C ALA A 20 4.83 19.83 -7.51
N THR A 21 4.30 21.04 -7.74
CA THR A 21 2.88 21.26 -8.02
C THR A 21 2.44 20.64 -9.32
N VAL A 22 3.18 20.84 -10.43
CA VAL A 22 2.84 20.23 -11.73
C VAL A 22 2.89 18.71 -11.65
N GLN A 23 3.82 18.15 -10.88
CA GLN A 23 3.92 16.71 -10.72
C GLN A 23 2.85 16.11 -9.78
N MET A 24 2.33 16.90 -8.84
CA MET A 24 1.15 16.54 -8.03
C MET A 24 -0.13 16.64 -8.87
N GLU A 25 -0.29 17.71 -9.65
CA GLU A 25 -1.42 17.90 -10.57
C GLU A 25 -1.47 16.82 -11.64
N ASN A 26 -0.33 16.45 -12.24
CA ASN A 26 -0.24 15.33 -13.18
C ASN A 26 -0.56 13.98 -12.51
N LEU A 27 -0.16 13.78 -11.25
CA LEU A 27 -0.53 12.57 -10.51
C LEU A 27 -2.04 12.49 -10.26
N LEU A 28 -2.67 13.61 -9.92
CA LEU A 28 -4.12 13.70 -9.72
C LEU A 28 -4.85 13.54 -11.06
N CYS A 29 -4.41 14.20 -12.13
CA CYS A 29 -4.95 14.02 -13.47
C CYS A 29 -4.79 12.58 -13.98
N ASP A 30 -3.65 11.93 -13.74
CA ASP A 30 -3.44 10.51 -14.07
C ASP A 30 -4.39 9.59 -13.28
N LEU A 31 -4.62 9.88 -11.99
CA LEU A 31 -5.56 9.16 -11.14
C LEU A 31 -7.02 9.31 -11.62
N PHE A 32 -7.44 10.52 -12.00
CA PHE A 32 -8.82 10.82 -12.41
C PHE A 32 -9.11 10.50 -13.89
N CYS A 33 -8.17 10.77 -14.80
CA CYS A 33 -8.28 10.47 -16.24
C CYS A 33 -8.09 8.97 -16.54
N GLY A 34 -7.27 8.28 -15.73
CA GLY A 34 -7.01 6.84 -15.80
C GLY A 34 -8.17 5.92 -15.43
N MET A 35 -9.29 6.46 -14.95
CA MET A 35 -10.50 5.68 -14.68
C MET A 35 -11.20 5.17 -15.95
N ARG A 36 -10.77 5.60 -17.16
CA ARG A 36 -11.22 4.98 -18.41
C ARG A 36 -10.46 3.67 -18.65
N THR A 37 -11.17 2.58 -18.35
CA THR A 37 -10.88 1.16 -18.64
C THR A 37 -9.80 0.49 -17.78
N VAL A 38 -10.16 0.12 -16.54
CA VAL A 38 -9.56 -1.07 -15.93
C VAL A 38 -10.05 -2.27 -16.74
N THR A 39 -9.18 -2.85 -17.56
CA THR A 39 -9.52 -4.09 -18.31
C THR A 39 -10.03 -5.14 -17.33
N GLY A 40 -11.11 -5.86 -17.65
CA GLY A 40 -11.72 -6.84 -16.73
C GLY A 40 -10.73 -7.87 -16.17
N LYS A 41 -9.71 -8.24 -16.95
CA LYS A 41 -8.60 -9.11 -16.51
C LYS A 41 -7.74 -8.49 -15.42
N ARG A 42 -7.43 -7.19 -15.52
CA ARG A 42 -6.65 -6.49 -14.49
C ARG A 42 -7.42 -6.46 -13.18
N PHE A 43 -8.72 -6.20 -13.26
CA PHE A 43 -9.60 -6.26 -12.11
C PHE A 43 -9.56 -7.66 -11.49
N LEU A 44 -9.82 -8.71 -12.28
CA LEU A 44 -9.90 -10.08 -11.79
C LEU A 44 -8.59 -10.60 -11.16
N PHE A 45 -7.43 -10.32 -11.77
CA PHE A 45 -6.17 -10.95 -11.36
C PHE A 45 -5.32 -10.12 -10.39
N TYR A 46 -5.51 -8.80 -10.34
CA TYR A 46 -4.72 -7.91 -9.47
C TYR A 46 -5.59 -7.27 -8.38
N ILE A 47 -6.68 -6.60 -8.78
CA ILE A 47 -7.51 -5.84 -7.83
C ILE A 47 -8.38 -6.78 -7.00
N GLY A 48 -8.97 -7.82 -7.59
CA GLY A 48 -9.83 -8.80 -6.94
C GLY A 48 -9.16 -9.44 -5.73
N PRO A 49 -7.96 -10.06 -5.87
CA PRO A 49 -7.24 -10.64 -4.74
C PRO A 49 -6.93 -9.64 -3.63
N LEU A 50 -6.56 -8.40 -3.98
CA LEU A 50 -6.32 -7.33 -3.01
C LEU A 50 -7.60 -7.01 -2.21
N VAL A 51 -8.72 -6.78 -2.91
CA VAL A 51 -10.00 -6.43 -2.29
C VAL A 51 -10.50 -7.58 -1.42
N ILE A 52 -10.46 -8.82 -1.92
CA ILE A 52 -10.86 -9.99 -1.15
C ILE A 52 -10.01 -10.10 0.12
N TYR A 53 -8.70 -9.93 0.02
CA TYR A 53 -7.82 -10.02 1.18
C TYR A 53 -8.07 -8.89 2.18
N ALA A 54 -8.26 -7.65 1.73
CA ALA A 54 -8.64 -6.54 2.61
C ALA A 54 -9.98 -6.82 3.32
N CYS A 55 -10.99 -7.34 2.60
CA CYS A 55 -12.25 -7.76 3.22
C CYS A 55 -12.04 -8.85 4.29
N ILE A 56 -11.14 -9.80 4.06
CA ILE A 56 -10.80 -10.82 5.07
C ILE A 56 -10.22 -10.16 6.32
N ILE A 57 -9.23 -9.26 6.18
CA ILE A 57 -8.65 -8.52 7.32
C ILE A 57 -9.76 -7.81 8.09
N PHE A 58 -10.59 -7.02 7.39
CA PHE A 58 -11.66 -6.25 8.03
C PHE A 58 -12.67 -7.13 8.78
N LEU A 59 -13.03 -8.29 8.21
CA LEU A 59 -13.91 -9.27 8.86
C LEU A 59 -13.25 -9.89 10.10
N LEU A 60 -11.95 -10.23 10.03
CA LEU A 60 -11.21 -10.76 11.17
C LEU A 60 -11.10 -9.72 12.29
N SER A 61 -10.86 -8.45 11.95
CA SER A 61 -10.82 -7.32 12.88
C SER A 61 -12.19 -7.01 13.50
N SER A 62 -13.30 -7.43 12.86
CA SER A 62 -14.66 -7.29 13.41
C SER A 62 -14.96 -8.30 14.53
N LEU A 63 -14.13 -9.32 14.73
CA LEU A 63 -14.37 -10.35 15.74
C LEU A 63 -13.91 -9.87 17.13
N SER A 64 -14.85 -9.75 18.07
CA SER A 64 -14.56 -9.52 19.49
C SER A 64 -13.80 -10.73 20.06
N LYS A 65 -12.52 -10.54 20.41
CA LYS A 65 -11.61 -11.61 20.85
C LYS A 65 -12.14 -12.23 22.17
N GLN A 66 -12.45 -13.53 22.19
CA GLN A 66 -12.00 -14.50 23.23
C GLN A 66 -12.57 -15.92 23.00
N PRO A 67 -11.71 -16.87 22.59
CA PRO A 67 -11.68 -18.15 23.26
C PRO A 67 -10.29 -18.39 23.87
N GLU A 68 -10.24 -18.75 25.16
CA GLU A 68 -9.01 -19.03 25.94
C GLU A 68 -8.02 -19.99 25.23
N LYS A 69 -8.52 -20.81 24.28
CA LYS A 69 -7.75 -21.78 23.50
C LYS A 69 -6.80 -21.18 22.46
N LEU A 70 -6.93 -19.90 22.09
CA LEU A 70 -6.01 -19.24 21.14
C LEU A 70 -4.92 -18.37 21.81
N SER A 71 -4.81 -18.38 23.15
CA SER A 71 -3.81 -17.60 23.91
C SER A 71 -2.37 -17.77 23.41
N PHE A 72 -1.99 -18.96 22.95
CA PHE A 72 -0.65 -19.20 22.38
C PHE A 72 -0.41 -18.42 21.08
N ILE A 73 -1.41 -18.30 20.21
CA ILE A 73 -1.34 -17.52 18.95
C ILE A 73 -1.34 -16.02 19.27
N PHE A 74 -2.08 -15.60 20.30
CA PHE A 74 -2.14 -14.19 20.73
C PHE A 74 -0.86 -13.68 21.39
N ASN A 75 0.03 -14.54 21.89
CA ASN A 75 1.37 -14.11 22.32
C ASN A 75 2.22 -13.56 21.15
N TYR A 76 1.84 -13.88 19.91
CA TYR A 76 2.46 -13.41 18.69
C TYR A 76 1.61 -12.34 17.97
N ASP A 77 0.70 -11.64 18.66
CA ASP A 77 -0.20 -10.62 18.07
C ASP A 77 0.55 -9.68 17.10
N LYS A 78 1.68 -9.14 17.53
CA LYS A 78 2.52 -8.22 16.74
C LYS A 78 3.09 -8.87 15.48
N LEU A 79 3.45 -10.14 15.56
CA LEU A 79 3.93 -10.92 14.41
C LEU A 79 2.78 -11.20 13.43
N LEU A 80 1.57 -11.49 13.95
CA LEU A 80 0.38 -11.68 13.11
C LEU A 80 0.04 -10.41 12.34
N HIS A 81 -0.01 -9.27 13.03
CA HIS A 81 -0.16 -7.94 12.43
C HIS A 81 0.87 -7.70 11.32
N THR A 82 2.14 -7.95 11.62
CA THR A 82 3.23 -7.82 10.64
C THR A 82 3.03 -8.72 9.42
N VAL A 83 2.65 -10.00 9.61
CA VAL A 83 2.48 -10.98 8.52
C VAL A 83 1.24 -10.67 7.68
N GLU A 84 0.12 -10.34 8.33
CA GLU A 84 -1.13 -9.98 7.69
C GLU A 84 -0.94 -8.76 6.78
N TYR A 85 -0.36 -7.70 7.32
CA TYR A 85 -0.10 -6.50 6.55
C TYR A 85 1.07 -6.64 5.57
N PHE A 86 1.98 -7.59 5.77
CA PHE A 86 2.96 -7.96 4.74
C PHE A 86 2.27 -8.53 3.50
N ILE A 87 1.29 -9.43 3.67
CA ILE A 87 0.55 -9.99 2.53
C ILE A 87 -0.26 -8.88 1.85
N LEU A 88 -0.93 -8.01 2.62
CA LEU A 88 -1.64 -6.84 2.09
C LEU A 88 -0.71 -5.93 1.29
N GLY A 89 0.46 -5.59 1.85
CA GLY A 89 1.48 -4.77 1.20
C GLY A 89 2.02 -5.40 -0.08
N TYR A 90 2.18 -6.72 -0.12
CA TYR A 90 2.61 -7.43 -1.32
C TYR A 90 1.56 -7.34 -2.44
N LEU A 91 0.27 -7.51 -2.10
CA LEU A 91 -0.83 -7.37 -3.05
C LEU A 91 -0.97 -5.93 -3.55
N LEU A 92 -0.81 -4.94 -2.67
CA LEU A 92 -0.76 -3.52 -3.03
C LEU A 92 0.37 -3.23 -4.01
N MET A 93 1.59 -3.68 -3.70
CA MET A 93 2.75 -3.54 -4.60
C MET A 93 2.47 -4.13 -5.97
N ARG A 94 1.81 -5.29 -6.04
CA ARG A 94 1.46 -5.95 -7.30
C ARG A 94 0.50 -5.08 -8.13
N VAL A 95 -0.53 -4.50 -7.51
CA VAL A 95 -1.51 -3.61 -8.19
C VAL A 95 -0.86 -2.31 -8.68
N VAL A 96 -0.03 -1.69 -7.83
CA VAL A 96 0.55 -0.37 -8.11
C VAL A 96 1.71 -0.46 -9.11
N THR A 97 2.57 -1.48 -8.98
CA THR A 97 3.71 -1.68 -9.89
C THR A 97 3.26 -2.05 -11.31
N THR A 98 2.15 -2.77 -11.45
CA THR A 98 1.55 -3.13 -12.76
C THR A 98 0.60 -2.05 -13.30
N SER A 99 0.63 -0.85 -12.73
CA SER A 99 -0.19 0.26 -13.22
C SER A 99 0.26 0.74 -14.60
N PRO A 100 -0.68 0.98 -15.55
CA PRO A 100 -0.37 1.59 -16.84
C PRO A 100 0.14 3.03 -16.69
N HIS A 101 -0.16 3.68 -15.57
CA HIS A 101 0.39 5.01 -15.26
C HIS A 101 1.81 4.87 -14.73
N THR A 102 2.78 5.29 -15.56
CA THR A 102 4.21 5.21 -15.25
C THR A 102 4.58 6.00 -14.00
N THR A 103 3.93 7.15 -13.75
CA THR A 103 4.10 7.95 -12.53
C THR A 103 3.74 7.16 -11.27
N VAL A 104 2.64 6.41 -11.32
CA VAL A 104 2.14 5.58 -10.21
C VAL A 104 3.06 4.38 -9.99
N SER A 105 3.42 3.67 -11.06
CA SER A 105 4.32 2.50 -10.98
C SER A 105 5.70 2.86 -10.43
N ARG A 106 6.28 4.00 -10.86
CA ARG A 106 7.60 4.48 -10.37
C ARG A 106 7.59 4.85 -8.88
N ARG A 107 6.42 5.17 -8.32
CA ARG A 107 6.25 5.52 -6.90
C ARG A 107 5.58 4.39 -6.11
N SER A 108 5.64 3.16 -6.61
CA SER A 108 4.91 2.02 -6.06
C SER A 108 5.13 1.80 -4.57
N LYS A 109 6.38 1.87 -4.12
CA LYS A 109 6.74 1.70 -2.70
C LYS A 109 6.08 2.75 -1.81
N VAL A 110 6.20 4.03 -2.19
CA VAL A 110 5.64 5.15 -1.41
C VAL A 110 4.12 5.08 -1.39
N ILE A 111 3.49 4.88 -2.55
CA ILE A 111 2.03 4.77 -2.67
C ILE A 111 1.51 3.59 -1.84
N THR A 112 2.18 2.44 -1.91
CA THR A 112 1.81 1.24 -1.14
C THR A 112 1.87 1.49 0.35
N VAL A 113 2.95 2.09 0.85
CA VAL A 113 3.09 2.41 2.29
C VAL A 113 2.03 3.41 2.73
N VAL A 114 1.73 4.44 1.93
CA VAL A 114 0.68 5.42 2.27
C VAL A 114 -0.71 4.78 2.30
N ILE A 115 -1.06 3.95 1.32
CA ILE A 115 -2.34 3.22 1.30
C ILE A 115 -2.41 2.25 2.48
N GLY A 116 -1.36 1.48 2.73
CA GLY A 116 -1.29 0.53 3.83
C GLY A 116 -1.39 1.18 5.20
N LEU A 117 -0.71 2.32 5.42
CA LEU A 117 -0.85 3.13 6.64
C LEU A 117 -2.29 3.62 6.83
N THR A 118 -2.90 4.13 5.77
CA THR A 118 -4.30 4.61 5.82
C THR A 118 -5.25 3.48 6.17
N TYR A 119 -5.02 2.29 5.60
CA TYR A 119 -5.80 1.10 5.90
C TYR A 119 -5.60 0.65 7.36
N ALA A 120 -4.35 0.59 7.85
CA ALA A 120 -4.04 0.24 9.24
C ALA A 120 -4.72 1.16 10.25
N ILE A 121 -4.64 2.48 10.03
CA ILE A 121 -5.34 3.46 10.87
C ILE A 121 -6.86 3.23 10.83
N SER A 122 -7.41 2.95 9.65
CA SER A 122 -8.85 2.71 9.49
C SER A 122 -9.30 1.44 10.19
N ASP A 123 -8.49 0.37 10.13
CA ASP A 123 -8.78 -0.90 10.80
C ASP A 123 -8.71 -0.74 12.32
N GLU A 124 -7.68 -0.08 12.84
CA GLU A 124 -7.54 0.22 14.27
C GLU A 124 -8.71 1.06 14.80
N TRP A 125 -9.12 2.05 14.01
CA TRP A 125 -10.28 2.87 14.33
C TRP A 125 -11.57 2.05 14.29
N HIS A 126 -11.73 1.17 13.31
CA HIS A 126 -12.86 0.25 13.25
C HIS A 126 -12.90 -0.69 14.48
N GLN A 127 -11.76 -1.25 14.87
CA GLN A 127 -11.63 -2.09 16.06
C GLN A 127 -12.04 -1.37 17.36
N SER A 128 -11.85 -0.04 17.45
CA SER A 128 -12.28 0.75 18.60
C SER A 128 -13.81 0.73 18.84
N PHE A 129 -14.60 0.36 17.81
CA PHE A 129 -16.05 0.21 17.91
C PHE A 129 -16.47 -1.24 18.25
N VAL A 130 -15.55 -2.19 18.28
CA VAL A 130 -15.85 -3.60 18.58
C VAL A 130 -15.81 -3.82 20.09
N PRO A 131 -16.94 -4.16 20.75
CA PRO A 131 -16.98 -4.35 22.20
C PRO A 131 -15.99 -5.45 22.66
N GLY A 132 -15.21 -5.15 23.69
CA GLY A 132 -14.22 -6.09 24.24
C GLY A 132 -12.93 -6.19 23.43
N ARG A 133 -12.75 -5.39 22.37
CA ARG A 133 -11.47 -5.25 21.67
C ARG A 133 -10.67 -4.08 22.24
N HIS A 134 -9.36 -4.25 22.37
CA HIS A 134 -8.45 -3.18 22.72
C HIS A 134 -7.79 -2.65 21.45
N SER A 135 -8.02 -1.38 21.16
CA SER A 135 -7.29 -0.69 20.10
C SER A 135 -5.95 -0.15 20.63
N SER A 136 -4.87 -0.34 19.88
CA SER A 136 -3.50 0.04 20.21
C SER A 136 -2.79 0.66 19.01
N ILE A 137 -2.23 1.86 19.20
CA ILE A 137 -1.37 2.50 18.20
C ILE A 137 -0.14 1.65 17.86
N VAL A 138 0.27 0.75 18.76
CA VAL A 138 1.40 -0.17 18.53
C VAL A 138 1.07 -1.15 17.41
N ASP A 139 -0.19 -1.55 17.26
CA ASP A 139 -0.60 -2.52 16.24
C ASP A 139 -0.49 -1.88 14.85
N VAL A 140 -0.93 -0.62 14.71
CA VAL A 140 -0.69 0.22 13.51
C VAL A 140 0.80 0.29 13.13
N TRP A 141 1.71 0.36 14.09
CA TRP A 141 3.15 0.36 13.79
C TRP A 141 3.63 -0.97 13.20
N PHE A 142 3.18 -2.10 13.73
CA PHE A 142 3.53 -3.42 13.21
C PHE A 142 2.86 -3.70 11.86
N ASP A 143 1.65 -3.20 11.65
CA ASP A 143 0.96 -3.23 10.37
C ASP A 143 1.76 -2.48 9.29
N VAL A 144 2.12 -1.23 9.57
CA VAL A 144 2.94 -0.41 8.67
C VAL A 144 4.31 -1.04 8.42
N LEU A 145 4.91 -1.67 9.44
CA LEU A 145 6.15 -2.43 9.28
C LEU A 145 5.97 -3.60 8.30
N GLY A 146 4.89 -4.37 8.42
CA GLY A 146 4.54 -5.43 7.48
C GLY A 146 4.44 -4.93 6.04
N VAL A 147 3.67 -3.85 5.82
CA VAL A 147 3.51 -3.23 4.49
C VAL A 147 4.86 -2.75 3.94
N ALA A 148 5.66 -2.09 4.78
CA ALA A 148 6.99 -1.61 4.40
C ALA A 148 7.88 -2.80 3.99
N VAL A 149 8.01 -3.82 4.83
CA VAL A 149 8.84 -4.99 4.52
C VAL A 149 8.41 -5.64 3.20
N ALA A 150 7.10 -5.74 2.93
CA ALA A 150 6.60 -6.19 1.65
C ALA A 150 7.02 -5.28 0.49
N ALA A 151 6.89 -3.96 0.63
CA ALA A 151 7.29 -2.99 -0.40
C ALA A 151 8.77 -3.08 -0.79
N TRP A 152 9.66 -3.28 0.18
CA TRP A 152 11.10 -3.38 -0.07
C TRP A 152 11.54 -4.77 -0.56
N THR A 153 10.82 -5.83 -0.17
CA THR A 153 11.14 -7.21 -0.60
C THR A 153 10.42 -7.65 -1.87
N PHE A 154 9.41 -6.89 -2.33
CA PHE A 154 8.56 -7.25 -3.47
C PHE A 154 9.35 -7.62 -4.73
N GLU A 155 10.30 -6.78 -5.15
CA GLU A 155 11.12 -7.03 -6.35
C GLU A 155 11.92 -8.33 -6.19
N MET A 156 12.57 -8.53 -5.04
CA MET A 156 13.33 -9.74 -4.75
C MET A 156 12.44 -10.99 -4.87
N ILE A 157 11.26 -10.97 -4.26
CA ILE A 157 10.31 -12.09 -4.28
C ILE A 157 9.80 -12.34 -5.71
N ARG A 158 9.45 -11.28 -6.45
CA ARG A 158 8.96 -11.35 -7.83
C ARG A 158 10.01 -11.95 -8.77
N TYR A 159 11.29 -11.61 -8.61
CA TYR A 159 12.38 -12.20 -9.40
C TYR A 159 12.69 -13.64 -9.02
N ARG A 160 12.54 -14.01 -7.74
CA ARG A 160 12.82 -15.36 -7.23
C ARG A 160 11.67 -16.35 -7.47
N LEU A 161 10.45 -15.88 -7.68
CA LEU A 161 9.27 -16.69 -7.97
C LEU A 161 8.87 -16.56 -9.45
N PRO A 162 9.51 -17.31 -10.36
CA PRO A 162 9.27 -17.22 -11.80
C PRO A 162 7.84 -17.61 -12.22
N VAL A 163 7.04 -18.17 -11.30
CA VAL A 163 5.61 -18.42 -11.52
C VAL A 163 4.81 -17.11 -11.54
N VAL A 164 5.17 -16.14 -10.69
CA VAL A 164 4.49 -14.85 -10.59
C VAL A 164 4.75 -14.03 -11.84
N SER A 165 6.01 -13.93 -12.27
CA SER A 165 6.36 -13.21 -13.50
C SER A 165 5.70 -13.83 -14.75
N ARG A 166 5.57 -15.17 -14.81
CA ARG A 166 4.90 -15.87 -15.91
C ARG A 166 3.40 -15.59 -15.99
N ILE A 167 2.73 -15.46 -14.84
CA ILE A 167 1.31 -15.11 -14.78
C ILE A 167 1.13 -13.66 -15.23
N GLU A 168 2.02 -12.76 -14.80
CA GLU A 168 1.94 -11.35 -15.16
C GLU A 168 2.17 -11.09 -16.65
N THR A 169 3.14 -11.75 -17.28
CA THR A 169 3.37 -11.63 -18.73
C THR A 169 2.18 -12.14 -19.53
N ARG A 170 1.59 -13.28 -19.15
CA ARG A 170 0.39 -13.82 -19.80
C ARG A 170 -0.85 -12.94 -19.69
N ILE A 171 -0.93 -12.06 -18.70
CA ILE A 171 -2.03 -11.10 -18.55
C ILE A 171 -1.77 -9.82 -19.36
N ALA A 172 -0.49 -9.49 -19.62
CA ALA A 172 -0.12 -8.34 -20.44
C ALA A 172 -0.27 -8.60 -21.96
N ASP A 173 -0.13 -9.87 -22.38
CA ASP A 173 -0.12 -10.27 -23.80
C ASP A 173 -1.52 -10.60 -24.38
N ILE A 174 -2.63 -10.39 -23.65
CA ILE A 174 -4.01 -10.72 -24.09
C ILE A 174 -4.99 -9.60 -23.75
#